data_AF-J9EPZ8-F1
#
_entry.id   AF-J9EPZ8-F1
#
_cell.length_a   1.000
_cell.length_b   1.000
_cell.length_c   1.000
_cell.angle_alpha   90.00
_cell.angle_beta   90.00
_cell.angle_gamma   90.00
#
_symmetry.space_group_name_H-M   'P 1'
#
loop_
_entity.id
_entity.type
_entity.pdbx_description
1 polymer ?
#
loop_
_entity_poly.entity_id
_entity_poly.type
_entity_poly.pdbx_seq_one_letter_code
_entity_poly.pdbx_strand_id
1 'polypeptide(L)'
;MTEENWSDTDLLSYIVDFILKNKFLYDYPNVKFLSNNLWERIPRNWLEYLEKLNNEELNLFPFQKPTPYCPETLLEFHVASNEIFIHQSNSCLAAVLPDNLSQFGTPLIQGNSCMTVKKRHEIENFTVLLMAYCKLYGINRIVDVGCGVGHLIKELSRHCKVVGIDCNEKFCQRARKSCAYAEIICLTIICDGTEDQKLLEFLSGDEV
;
A
#
# COMPACT_ATOMS: atom_id res chain seq x y z
N MET A 1 7.00 6.95 -28.87
CA MET A 1 7.42 7.41 -27.54
C MET A 1 8.60 6.53 -27.19
N THR A 2 9.81 7.09 -27.26
CA THR A 2 11.05 6.38 -26.94
C THR A 2 11.04 6.10 -25.45
N GLU A 3 11.12 4.84 -25.05
CA GLU A 3 11.35 4.48 -23.64
C GLU A 3 12.71 5.07 -23.25
N GLU A 4 12.70 6.19 -22.52
CA GLU A 4 13.89 6.65 -21.84
C GLU A 4 14.22 5.63 -20.75
N ASN A 5 15.33 4.92 -20.92
CA ASN A 5 15.86 4.06 -19.87
C ASN A 5 16.42 4.95 -18.76
N TRP A 6 15.58 5.23 -17.76
CA TRP A 6 16.02 5.87 -16.52
C TRP A 6 16.81 4.88 -15.68
N SER A 7 17.88 5.34 -15.02
CA SER A 7 18.47 4.56 -13.94
C SER A 7 17.52 4.54 -12.73
N ASP A 8 17.67 3.55 -11.84
CA ASP A 8 16.87 3.47 -10.61
C ASP A 8 17.00 4.73 -9.73
N THR A 9 18.19 5.37 -9.77
CA THR A 9 18.45 6.60 -9.01
C THR A 9 17.73 7.80 -9.62
N ASP A 10 17.71 7.91 -10.95
CA ASP A 10 17.00 8.98 -11.65
C ASP A 10 15.50 8.87 -11.43
N LEU A 11 14.95 7.65 -11.51
CA LEU A 11 13.54 7.38 -11.22
C LEU A 11 13.18 7.73 -9.78
N LEU A 12 14.01 7.33 -8.80
CA LEU A 12 13.77 7.68 -7.41
C LEU A 12 13.78 9.19 -7.19
N SER A 13 14.75 9.91 -7.77
CA SER A 13 14.80 11.38 -7.69
C SER A 13 13.55 12.01 -8.30
N TYR A 14 13.14 11.55 -9.49
CA TYR A 14 11.93 12.05 -10.15
C TYR A 14 10.67 11.81 -9.31
N ILE A 15 10.53 10.62 -8.71
CA ILE A 15 9.41 10.31 -7.81
C ILE A 15 9.43 11.21 -6.59
N VAL A 16 10.58 11.41 -5.96
CA VAL A 16 10.71 12.29 -4.78
C VAL A 16 10.34 13.72 -5.14
N ASP A 17 10.84 14.25 -6.25
CA ASP A 17 10.52 15.60 -6.72
C ASP A 17 9.03 15.74 -7.04
N PHE A 18 8.42 14.76 -7.69
CA PHE A 18 6.99 14.73 -7.97
C PHE A 18 6.15 14.73 -6.67
N ILE A 19 6.52 13.89 -5.71
CA ILE A 19 5.85 13.79 -4.41
C ILE A 19 5.97 15.14 -3.68
N LEU A 20 7.17 15.72 -3.58
CA LEU A 20 7.41 17.00 -2.93
C LEU A 20 6.66 18.16 -3.61
N LYS A 21 6.66 18.22 -4.95
CA LYS A 21 5.93 19.23 -5.74
C LYS A 21 4.42 19.18 -5.45
N ASN A 22 3.87 17.98 -5.25
CA ASN A 22 2.44 17.75 -5.06
C ASN A 22 2.02 17.54 -3.60
N LYS A 23 2.88 17.92 -2.65
CA LYS A 23 2.65 17.77 -1.21
C LYS A 23 1.31 18.33 -0.73
N PHE A 24 0.85 19.43 -1.33
CA PHE A 24 -0.41 20.08 -1.01
C PHE A 24 -1.66 19.18 -1.17
N LEU A 25 -1.56 18.07 -1.92
CA LEU A 25 -2.64 17.10 -2.12
C LEU A 25 -2.79 16.08 -0.97
N TYR A 26 -1.71 15.78 -0.25
CA TYR A 26 -1.68 14.62 0.66
C TYR A 26 -1.03 14.89 2.02
N ASP A 27 -0.52 16.09 2.27
CA ASP A 27 0.09 16.46 3.55
C ASP A 27 -0.88 16.57 4.74
N TYR A 28 -2.16 16.29 4.51
CA TYR A 28 -3.20 16.24 5.52
C TYR A 28 -4.13 15.04 5.29
N PRO A 29 -4.60 14.34 6.35
CA PRO A 29 -5.54 13.23 6.20
C PRO A 29 -6.82 13.60 5.43
N ASN A 30 -7.10 12.90 4.33
CA ASN A 30 -8.25 13.14 3.45
C ASN A 30 -9.63 12.84 4.08
N VAL A 31 -9.68 12.26 5.29
CA VAL A 31 -10.93 11.93 6.01
C VAL A 31 -11.81 13.13 6.34
N LYS A 32 -11.26 14.35 6.32
CA LYS A 32 -11.98 15.61 6.55
C LYS A 32 -11.78 16.60 5.41
N PHE A 33 -11.70 16.11 4.17
CA PHE A 33 -11.38 16.91 3.00
C PHE A 33 -12.25 18.16 2.84
N LEU A 34 -13.58 17.99 2.92
CA LEU A 34 -14.52 19.10 2.82
C LEU A 34 -14.62 19.91 4.12
N SER A 35 -14.71 19.23 5.26
CA SER A 35 -14.93 19.87 6.57
C SER A 35 -13.74 20.69 7.07
N ASN A 36 -12.54 20.39 6.60
CA ASN A 36 -11.33 21.17 6.88
C ASN A 36 -10.92 22.08 5.71
N ASN A 37 -11.79 22.29 4.72
CA ASN A 37 -11.53 23.11 3.54
C ASN A 37 -10.23 22.73 2.80
N LEU A 38 -9.85 21.45 2.79
CA LEU A 38 -8.62 21.00 2.10
C LEU A 38 -8.73 21.20 0.59
N TRP A 39 -9.96 21.21 0.06
CA TRP A 39 -10.24 21.51 -1.35
C TRP A 39 -9.76 22.90 -1.77
N GLU A 40 -9.67 23.89 -0.85
CA GLU A 40 -9.16 25.24 -1.16
C GLU A 40 -7.67 25.25 -1.50
N ARG A 41 -6.93 24.19 -1.15
CA ARG A 41 -5.50 24.02 -1.49
C ARG A 41 -5.29 23.62 -2.94
N ILE A 42 -6.33 23.09 -3.59
CA ILE A 42 -6.27 22.66 -4.98
C ILE A 42 -6.28 23.91 -5.87
N PRO A 43 -5.41 23.99 -6.90
CA PRO A 43 -5.45 25.09 -7.86
C PRO A 43 -6.86 25.29 -8.41
N ARG A 44 -7.37 26.53 -8.37
CA ARG A 44 -8.77 26.83 -8.75
C ARG A 44 -9.09 26.37 -10.18
N ASN A 45 -8.16 26.55 -11.11
CA ASN A 45 -8.30 26.09 -12.49
C ASN A 45 -8.44 24.55 -12.60
N TRP A 46 -7.86 23.78 -11.68
CA TRP A 46 -8.08 22.33 -11.63
C TRP A 46 -9.51 22.03 -11.21
N LEU A 47 -10.00 22.68 -10.14
CA LEU A 47 -11.37 22.50 -9.67
C LEU A 47 -12.40 22.88 -10.75
N GLU A 48 -12.21 24.04 -11.40
CA GLU A 48 -13.08 24.51 -12.49
C GLU A 48 -13.11 23.56 -13.70
N TYR A 49 -12.02 22.84 -13.95
CA TYR A 49 -11.95 21.81 -14.98
C TYR A 49 -12.65 20.53 -14.51
N LEU A 50 -12.32 20.03 -13.32
CA LEU A 50 -12.85 18.78 -12.77
C LEU A 50 -14.36 18.86 -12.51
N GLU A 51 -14.89 20.03 -12.13
CA GLU A 51 -16.32 20.27 -11.92
C GLU A 51 -17.14 20.14 -13.22
N LYS A 52 -16.51 20.33 -14.39
CA LYS A 52 -17.17 20.19 -15.69
C LYS A 52 -17.25 18.74 -16.17
N LEU A 53 -16.49 17.83 -15.55
CA LEU A 53 -16.48 16.42 -15.90
C LEU A 53 -17.68 15.72 -15.25
N ASN A 54 -18.31 14.82 -16.00
CA ASN A 54 -19.33 13.94 -15.44
C ASN A 54 -18.70 12.78 -14.65
N ASN A 55 -19.52 11.99 -13.97
CA ASN A 55 -19.04 10.88 -13.12
C ASN A 55 -18.23 9.82 -13.90
N GLU A 56 -18.61 9.52 -15.15
CA GLU A 56 -17.88 8.56 -15.98
C GLU A 56 -16.50 9.12 -16.35
N GLU A 57 -16.45 10.39 -16.79
CA GLU A 57 -15.21 11.09 -17.11
C GLU A 57 -14.28 11.21 -15.90
N LEU A 58 -14.81 11.52 -14.71
CA LEU A 58 -14.04 11.57 -13.47
C LEU A 58 -13.45 10.21 -13.08
N ASN A 59 -14.21 9.13 -13.23
CA ASN A 59 -13.73 7.78 -12.96
C ASN A 59 -12.64 7.33 -13.94
N LEU A 60 -12.71 7.81 -15.19
CA LEU A 60 -11.74 7.48 -16.24
C LEU A 60 -10.52 8.43 -16.23
N PHE A 61 -10.61 9.59 -15.59
CA PHE A 61 -9.58 10.61 -15.61
C PHE A 61 -8.18 10.10 -15.27
N PRO A 62 -7.95 9.28 -14.23
CA PRO A 62 -6.59 8.78 -13.94
C PRO A 62 -5.99 7.94 -15.06
N PHE A 63 -6.84 7.27 -15.84
CA PHE A 63 -6.43 6.22 -16.79
C PHE A 63 -6.46 6.67 -18.25
N GLN A 64 -7.14 7.78 -18.55
CA GLN A 64 -7.32 8.28 -19.90
C GLN A 64 -6.68 9.65 -20.07
N LYS A 65 -6.26 9.93 -21.31
CA LYS A 65 -5.71 11.24 -21.65
C LYS A 65 -6.76 12.33 -21.37
N PRO A 66 -6.42 13.38 -20.60
CA PRO A 66 -7.34 14.48 -20.35
C PRO A 66 -7.77 15.17 -21.64
N THR A 67 -8.93 15.82 -21.58
CA THR A 67 -9.45 16.57 -22.72
C THR A 67 -8.56 17.78 -23.06
N PRO A 68 -8.64 18.34 -24.28
CA PRO A 68 -7.74 19.41 -24.72
C PRO A 68 -7.81 20.72 -23.90
N TYR A 69 -8.88 20.92 -23.14
CA TYR A 69 -9.08 22.08 -22.27
C TYR A 69 -8.62 21.85 -20.83
N CYS A 70 -7.91 20.73 -20.57
CA CYS A 70 -7.27 20.47 -19.28
C CYS A 70 -6.24 21.57 -18.97
N PRO A 71 -6.24 22.15 -17.75
CA PRO A 71 -5.20 23.06 -17.32
C PRO A 71 -3.81 22.44 -17.46
N GLU A 72 -2.85 23.21 -17.95
CA GLU A 72 -1.48 22.73 -18.23
C GLU A 72 -0.85 22.05 -17.01
N THR A 73 -0.94 22.66 -15.82
CA THR A 73 -0.38 22.08 -14.59
C THR A 73 -1.09 20.80 -14.14
N LEU A 74 -2.38 20.63 -14.45
CA LEU A 74 -3.11 19.38 -14.18
C LEU A 74 -2.72 18.29 -15.20
N LEU A 75 -2.50 18.68 -16.45
CA LEU A 75 -1.99 17.78 -17.48
C LEU A 75 -0.57 17.31 -17.16
N GLU A 76 0.33 18.21 -16.73
CA GLU A 76 1.66 17.85 -16.23
C GLU A 76 1.58 16.84 -15.07
N PHE A 77 0.71 17.11 -14.09
CA PHE A 77 0.48 16.21 -12.97
C PHE A 77 0.01 14.83 -13.43
N HIS A 78 -0.97 14.81 -14.35
CA HIS A 78 -1.54 13.57 -14.90
C HIS A 78 -0.50 12.74 -15.66
N VAL A 79 0.30 13.38 -16.51
CA VAL A 79 1.35 12.72 -17.29
C VAL A 79 2.42 12.15 -16.36
N ALA A 80 2.97 12.96 -15.46
CA ALA A 80 3.99 12.52 -14.50
C ALA A 80 3.48 11.38 -13.60
N SER A 81 2.24 11.47 -13.12
CA SER A 81 1.62 10.40 -12.32
C SER A 81 1.49 9.09 -13.11
N ASN A 82 1.13 9.15 -14.40
CA ASN A 82 0.99 7.97 -15.24
C ASN A 82 2.34 7.36 -15.61
N GLU A 83 3.36 8.18 -15.91
CA GLU A 83 4.72 7.71 -16.16
C GLU A 83 5.26 6.96 -14.93
N ILE A 84 5.13 7.55 -13.74
CA ILE A 84 5.53 6.92 -12.48
C ILE A 84 4.77 5.59 -12.28
N PHE A 85 3.46 5.58 -12.53
CA PHE A 85 2.65 4.37 -12.41
C PHE A 85 3.11 3.27 -13.38
N ILE A 86 3.39 3.61 -14.64
CA ILE A 86 3.84 2.65 -15.65
C ILE A 86 5.19 2.06 -15.26
N HIS A 87 6.16 2.90 -14.86
CA HIS A 87 7.46 2.43 -14.41
C HIS A 87 7.34 1.52 -13.18
N GLN A 88 6.57 1.92 -12.16
CA GLN A 88 6.34 1.10 -10.97
C GLN A 88 5.60 -0.19 -11.30
N SER A 89 4.57 -0.13 -12.15
CA SER A 89 3.80 -1.30 -12.58
C SER A 89 4.69 -2.29 -13.33
N ASN A 90 5.54 -1.82 -14.24
CA ASN A 90 6.45 -2.69 -14.99
C ASN A 90 7.52 -3.31 -14.08
N SER A 91 8.14 -2.52 -13.21
CA SER A 91 9.11 -3.03 -12.23
C SER A 91 8.48 -4.00 -11.23
N CYS A 92 7.26 -3.70 -10.77
CA CYS A 92 6.51 -4.54 -9.85
C CYS A 92 6.05 -5.82 -10.54
N LEU A 93 5.45 -5.77 -11.73
CA LEU A 93 5.05 -6.99 -12.47
C LEU A 93 6.26 -7.87 -12.82
N ALA A 94 7.39 -7.28 -13.20
CA ALA A 94 8.63 -8.01 -13.44
C ALA A 94 9.21 -8.64 -12.15
N ALA A 95 9.05 -8.00 -11.00
CA ALA A 95 9.51 -8.51 -9.70
C ALA A 95 8.49 -9.45 -9.02
N VAL A 96 7.20 -9.34 -9.36
CA VAL A 96 6.04 -9.90 -8.64
C VAL A 96 5.43 -11.13 -9.26
N LEU A 97 5.62 -11.34 -10.56
CA LEU A 97 5.09 -12.51 -11.22
C LEU A 97 6.23 -13.50 -11.51
N PRO A 98 6.52 -14.47 -10.62
CA PRO A 98 7.14 -15.69 -11.10
C PRO A 98 6.25 -16.26 -12.20
N ASP A 99 6.83 -16.65 -13.34
CA ASP A 99 6.17 -17.16 -14.55
C ASP A 99 5.13 -18.28 -14.31
N ASN A 100 5.11 -18.86 -13.10
CA ASN A 100 4.34 -20.03 -12.70
C ASN A 100 3.20 -19.74 -11.70
N LEU A 101 2.75 -18.49 -11.51
CA LEU A 101 1.63 -18.17 -10.60
C LEU A 101 0.32 -18.92 -10.93
N SER A 102 0.12 -19.29 -12.19
CA SER A 102 -1.00 -20.14 -12.64
C SER A 102 -1.02 -21.54 -12.00
N GLN A 103 0.12 -22.02 -11.45
CA GLN A 103 0.22 -23.32 -10.78
C GLN A 103 -0.17 -23.27 -9.29
N PHE A 104 -0.32 -22.08 -8.71
CA PHE A 104 -0.67 -21.89 -7.30
C PHE A 104 -2.17 -21.64 -7.07
N GLY A 105 -2.99 -21.75 -8.13
CA GLY A 105 -4.43 -21.48 -8.15
C GLY A 105 -5.31 -22.52 -7.47
N THR A 106 -4.91 -23.08 -6.32
CA THR A 106 -5.86 -23.79 -5.46
C THR A 106 -6.50 -22.79 -4.48
N PRO A 107 -7.85 -22.71 -4.41
CA PRO A 107 -8.51 -21.93 -3.37
C PRO A 107 -8.24 -22.63 -2.03
N LEU A 108 -7.32 -22.07 -1.24
CA LEU A 108 -6.86 -22.67 0.02
C LEU A 108 -7.84 -22.50 1.18
N ILE A 109 -8.97 -21.82 0.99
CA ILE A 109 -9.76 -21.32 2.12
C ILE A 109 -11.22 -21.75 2.05
N GLN A 110 -11.60 -22.59 3.02
CA GLN A 110 -12.97 -22.96 3.34
C GLN A 110 -13.38 -22.22 4.63
N GLY A 111 -14.29 -21.25 4.48
CA GLY A 111 -15.27 -20.89 5.52
C GLY A 111 -14.91 -19.88 6.61
N ASN A 112 -15.85 -18.93 6.76
CA ASN A 112 -16.21 -18.09 7.91
C ASN A 112 -15.28 -16.95 8.39
N SER A 113 -15.72 -15.70 8.18
CA SER A 113 -15.64 -14.66 9.21
C SER A 113 -16.48 -13.41 8.88
N CYS A 114 -16.75 -12.63 9.94
CA CYS A 114 -17.48 -11.37 10.01
C CYS A 114 -16.77 -10.21 9.25
N MET A 115 -16.42 -10.43 7.98
CA MET A 115 -15.71 -9.47 7.12
C MET A 115 -16.51 -9.15 5.87
N THR A 116 -16.28 -7.96 5.30
CA THR A 116 -16.86 -7.60 4.01
C THR A 116 -16.28 -8.47 2.89
N VAL A 117 -17.07 -8.69 1.84
CA VAL A 117 -16.65 -9.47 0.66
C VAL A 117 -15.37 -8.92 0.04
N LYS A 118 -15.25 -7.59 -0.04
CA LYS A 118 -14.04 -6.90 -0.53
C LYS A 118 -12.82 -7.23 0.31
N LYS A 119 -12.93 -7.11 1.64
CA LYS A 119 -11.79 -7.34 2.54
C LYS A 119 -11.31 -8.79 2.49
N ARG A 120 -12.25 -9.73 2.38
CA ARG A 120 -11.94 -11.15 2.21
C ARG A 120 -11.19 -11.40 0.91
N HIS A 121 -11.68 -10.87 -0.21
CA HIS A 121 -11.03 -11.04 -1.52
C HIS A 121 -9.59 -10.49 -1.53
N GLU A 122 -9.36 -9.31 -0.93
CA GLU A 122 -8.02 -8.74 -0.78
C GLU A 122 -7.07 -9.67 -0.01
N ILE A 123 -7.52 -10.20 1.13
CA ILE A 123 -6.70 -11.07 1.99
C ILE A 123 -6.40 -12.40 1.30
N GLU A 124 -7.40 -13.01 0.65
CA GLU A 124 -7.23 -14.29 -0.05
C GLU A 124 -6.19 -14.17 -1.16
N ASN A 125 -6.32 -13.18 -2.04
CA ASN A 125 -5.38 -12.97 -3.14
C ASN A 125 -3.98 -12.66 -2.63
N PHE A 126 -3.86 -11.81 -1.61
CA PHE A 126 -2.55 -11.43 -1.08
C PHE A 126 -1.87 -12.60 -0.37
N THR A 127 -2.62 -13.45 0.32
CA THR A 127 -2.10 -14.68 0.94
C THR A 127 -1.53 -15.63 -0.10
N VAL A 128 -2.24 -15.87 -1.20
CA VAL A 128 -1.76 -16.73 -2.29
C VAL A 128 -0.43 -16.20 -2.85
N LEU A 129 -0.36 -14.89 -3.10
CA LEU A 129 0.86 -14.25 -3.58
C LEU A 129 2.03 -14.44 -2.60
N LEU A 130 1.82 -14.11 -1.32
CA LEU A 130 2.85 -14.25 -0.29
C LEU A 130 3.34 -15.69 -0.15
N MET A 131 2.45 -16.68 -0.22
CA MET A 131 2.85 -18.09 -0.14
C MET A 131 3.67 -18.56 -1.33
N ALA A 132 3.37 -18.08 -2.54
CA ALA A 132 4.20 -18.34 -3.71
C ALA A 132 5.63 -17.82 -3.50
N TYR A 133 5.75 -16.60 -2.96
CA TYR A 133 7.04 -16.01 -2.58
C TYR A 133 7.76 -16.76 -1.48
N CYS A 134 7.06 -17.13 -0.41
CA CYS A 134 7.66 -17.88 0.69
C CYS A 134 8.25 -19.20 0.20
N LYS A 135 7.54 -19.90 -0.70
CA LYS A 135 8.05 -21.12 -1.31
C LYS A 135 9.24 -20.86 -2.23
N LEU A 136 9.17 -19.83 -3.07
CA LEU A 136 10.21 -19.52 -4.06
C LEU A 136 11.55 -19.14 -3.39
N TYR A 137 11.49 -18.35 -2.32
CA TYR A 137 12.69 -17.82 -1.65
C TYR A 137 13.01 -18.50 -0.32
N GLY A 138 12.28 -19.56 0.06
CA GLY A 138 12.49 -20.27 1.31
C GLY A 138 12.21 -19.44 2.57
N ILE A 139 11.31 -18.45 2.48
CA ILE A 139 10.96 -17.58 3.60
C ILE A 139 10.12 -18.39 4.60
N ASN A 140 10.60 -18.49 5.84
CA ASN A 140 9.94 -19.24 6.91
C ASN A 140 9.30 -18.35 8.00
N ARG A 141 9.55 -17.03 7.93
CA ARG A 141 9.06 -16.04 8.89
C ARG A 141 8.57 -14.78 8.17
N ILE A 142 7.40 -14.30 8.55
CA ILE A 142 6.82 -13.04 8.05
C ILE A 142 6.65 -12.07 9.23
N VAL A 143 6.97 -10.79 8.98
CA VAL A 143 6.68 -9.69 9.91
C VAL A 143 5.68 -8.75 9.23
N ASP A 144 4.48 -8.63 9.80
CA ASP A 144 3.40 -7.77 9.31
C ASP A 144 3.35 -6.48 10.14
N VAL A 145 3.87 -5.38 9.57
CA VAL A 145 3.94 -4.06 10.22
C VAL A 145 2.67 -3.26 9.90
N GLY A 146 1.96 -2.83 10.95
CA GLY A 146 0.62 -2.26 10.82
C GLY A 146 -0.46 -3.33 10.70
N CYS A 147 -0.33 -4.44 11.43
CA CYS A 147 -1.19 -5.60 11.28
C CYS A 147 -2.67 -5.37 11.69
N GLY A 148 -2.95 -4.25 12.35
CA GLY A 148 -4.28 -3.89 12.82
C GLY A 148 -4.89 -4.99 13.69
N VAL A 149 -6.13 -5.36 13.38
CA VAL A 149 -6.87 -6.40 14.12
C VAL A 149 -6.50 -7.84 13.71
N GLY A 150 -5.46 -8.01 12.89
CA GLY A 150 -4.88 -9.33 12.58
C GLY A 150 -5.60 -10.13 11.50
N HIS A 151 -6.33 -9.50 10.59
CA HIS A 151 -7.07 -10.24 9.54
C HIS A 151 -6.16 -11.02 8.59
N LEU A 152 -5.06 -10.41 8.12
CA LEU A 152 -4.10 -11.07 7.24
C LEU A 152 -3.26 -12.11 8.00
N ILE A 153 -2.76 -11.72 9.18
CA ILE A 153 -2.00 -12.60 10.08
C ILE A 153 -2.73 -13.91 10.37
N LYS A 154 -4.04 -13.84 10.62
CA LYS A 154 -4.84 -15.03 10.90
C LYS A 154 -4.73 -16.05 9.77
N GLU A 155 -4.81 -15.62 8.52
CA GLU A 155 -4.67 -16.51 7.36
C GLU A 155 -3.22 -16.96 7.17
N LEU A 156 -2.24 -16.06 7.25
CA LEU A 156 -0.82 -16.39 7.07
C LEU A 156 -0.28 -17.36 8.13
N SER A 157 -0.75 -17.25 9.38
CA SER A 157 -0.32 -18.08 10.51
C SER A 157 -0.63 -19.57 10.34
N ARG A 158 -1.50 -19.92 9.37
CA ARG A 158 -1.78 -21.32 9.00
C ARG A 158 -0.67 -21.95 8.16
N HIS A 159 0.22 -21.14 7.60
CA HIS A 159 1.19 -21.55 6.60
C HIS A 159 2.64 -21.25 6.99
N CYS A 160 2.90 -20.24 7.81
CA CYS A 160 4.25 -19.82 8.22
C CYS A 160 4.27 -19.19 9.61
N LYS A 161 5.47 -18.99 10.18
CA LYS A 161 5.63 -18.22 11.42
C LYS A 161 5.39 -16.75 11.12
N VAL A 162 4.43 -16.13 11.81
CA VAL A 162 4.06 -14.72 11.60
C VAL A 162 4.17 -13.94 12.90
N VAL A 163 4.78 -12.76 12.82
CA VAL A 163 4.79 -11.74 13.88
C VAL A 163 4.05 -10.52 13.37
N GLY A 164 3.05 -10.05 14.13
CA GLY A 164 2.32 -8.83 13.86
C GLY A 164 2.79 -7.68 14.74
N ILE A 165 2.96 -6.51 14.15
CA ILE A 165 3.31 -5.28 14.87
C ILE A 165 2.24 -4.23 14.61
N ASP A 166 1.71 -3.62 15.66
CA ASP A 166 0.86 -2.43 15.55
C ASP A 166 1.11 -1.51 16.76
N CYS A 167 0.88 -0.22 16.61
CA CYS A 167 1.04 0.75 17.70
C CYS A 167 -0.26 0.96 18.50
N ASN A 168 -1.39 0.43 18.02
CA ASN A 168 -2.68 0.57 18.66
C ASN A 168 -2.99 -0.64 19.54
N GLU A 169 -2.83 -0.49 20.86
CA GLU A 169 -3.08 -1.55 21.84
C GLU A 169 -4.49 -2.17 21.72
N LYS A 170 -5.52 -1.41 21.33
CA LYS A 170 -6.87 -1.97 21.12
C LYS A 170 -6.92 -2.91 19.92
N PHE A 171 -6.16 -2.61 18.87
CA PHE A 171 -6.04 -3.49 17.70
C PHE A 171 -5.20 -4.73 18.03
N CYS A 172 -4.07 -4.55 18.71
CA CYS A 172 -3.23 -5.65 19.20
C CYS A 172 -4.02 -6.62 20.09
N GLN A 173 -4.82 -6.13 21.04
CA GLN A 173 -5.66 -6.99 21.89
C GLN A 173 -6.69 -7.79 21.10
N ARG A 174 -7.26 -7.21 20.03
CA ARG A 174 -8.17 -7.94 19.14
C ARG A 174 -7.42 -8.99 18.33
N ALA A 175 -6.26 -8.65 17.79
CA ALA A 175 -5.42 -9.56 17.03
C ALA A 175 -4.94 -10.75 17.88
N ARG A 176 -4.46 -10.52 19.11
CA ARG A 176 -4.08 -11.59 20.06
C ARG A 176 -5.22 -12.58 20.35
N LYS A 177 -6.46 -12.08 20.40
CA LYS A 177 -7.64 -12.94 20.61
C LYS A 177 -8.03 -13.74 19.36
N SER A 178 -7.75 -13.20 18.17
CA SER A 178 -8.17 -13.82 16.89
C SER A 178 -7.09 -14.68 16.25
N CYS A 179 -5.82 -14.51 16.63
CA CYS A 179 -4.65 -15.14 16.03
C CYS A 179 -3.88 -15.96 17.08
N ALA A 180 -4.26 -17.22 17.28
CA ALA A 180 -3.66 -18.08 18.30
C ALA A 180 -2.22 -18.52 18.00
N TYR A 181 -1.84 -18.54 16.71
CA TYR A 181 -0.57 -19.07 16.22
C TYR A 181 0.41 -17.98 15.76
N ALA A 182 0.08 -16.72 16.00
CA ALA A 182 0.92 -15.59 15.66
C ALA A 182 1.26 -14.79 16.91
N GLU A 183 2.49 -14.31 16.95
CA GLU A 183 2.92 -13.37 17.97
C GLU A 183 2.46 -11.96 17.59
N ILE A 184 1.91 -11.21 18.54
CA ILE A 184 1.41 -9.85 18.30
C ILE A 184 2.07 -8.89 19.30
N ILE A 185 2.92 -8.04 18.76
CA ILE A 185 3.71 -7.06 19.49
C ILE A 185 3.04 -5.70 19.35
N CYS A 186 2.75 -5.07 20.49
CA CYS A 186 2.32 -3.67 20.48
C CYS A 186 3.57 -2.81 20.66
N LEU A 187 3.97 -2.12 19.59
CA LEU A 187 5.18 -1.30 19.57
C LEU A 187 4.86 0.10 19.08
N THR A 188 5.22 1.09 19.89
CA THR A 188 5.10 2.51 19.54
C THR A 188 6.49 3.05 19.29
N ILE A 189 6.78 3.41 18.04
CA ILE A 189 8.05 4.03 17.68
C ILE A 189 7.93 5.54 17.90
N ILE A 190 8.79 6.08 18.74
CA ILE A 190 8.91 7.52 18.96
C ILE A 190 10.04 8.04 18.09
N CYS A 191 9.71 8.88 17.10
CA CYS A 191 10.71 9.49 16.21
C CYS A 191 11.21 10.82 16.78
N ASP A 192 11.77 10.82 17.99
CA ASP A 192 12.36 12.00 18.65
C ASP A 192 13.90 11.98 18.66
N GLY A 193 14.50 10.97 18.02
CA GLY A 193 15.95 10.77 17.96
C GLY A 193 16.53 10.08 19.19
N THR A 194 15.71 9.66 20.15
CA THR A 194 16.16 8.83 21.27
C THR A 194 16.23 7.36 20.88
N GLU A 195 17.16 6.62 21.50
CA GLU A 195 17.25 5.18 21.33
C GLU A 195 16.08 4.48 22.05
N ASP A 196 15.27 3.74 21.30
CA ASP A 196 14.24 2.88 21.87
C ASP A 196 14.81 1.47 22.07
N GLN A 197 15.18 1.18 23.31
CA GLN A 197 15.75 -0.11 23.71
C GLN A 197 14.82 -1.28 23.38
N LYS A 198 13.48 -1.11 23.45
CA LYS A 198 12.54 -2.20 23.11
C LYS A 198 12.52 -2.47 21.61
N LEU A 199 12.62 -1.43 20.79
CA LEU A 199 12.75 -1.56 19.34
C LEU A 199 14.07 -2.25 18.98
N LEU A 200 15.18 -1.88 19.64
CA LEU A 200 16.49 -2.48 19.43
C LEU A 200 16.51 -3.96 19.82
N GLU A 201 15.95 -4.33 20.97
CA GLU A 201 15.82 -5.73 21.42
C GLU A 201 14.94 -6.56 20.47
N PHE A 202 13.87 -5.97 19.93
CA PHE A 202 13.03 -6.64 18.95
C PHE A 202 13.78 -6.90 17.64
N LEU A 203 14.51 -5.89 17.13
CA LEU A 203 15.22 -5.98 15.86
C LEU A 203 16.54 -6.77 15.95
N SER A 204 17.13 -6.92 17.13
CA SER A 204 18.36 -7.73 17.32
C SER A 204 18.11 -9.23 17.14
N GLY A 205 16.84 -9.67 17.15
CA GLY A 205 16.48 -11.05 16.81
C GLY A 205 16.80 -12.08 17.88
N ASP A 206 17.01 -11.64 19.13
CA ASP A 206 17.31 -12.50 20.28
C ASP A 206 16.08 -13.24 20.85
N GLU A 207 15.00 -13.33 20.08
CA GLU A 207 13.87 -14.20 20.40
C GLU A 207 14.30 -15.68 20.27
N VAL A 208 14.68 -16.26 21.42
CA VAL A 208 14.90 -17.70 21.65
C VAL A 208 13.66 -18.52 21.32
#